data_AF-A0A9Q4BX11-F1
#
_entry.id   AF-A0A9Q4BX11-F1
#
_cell.length_a   1.000
_cell.length_b   1.000
_cell.length_c   1.000
_cell.angle_alpha   90.00
_cell.angle_beta   90.00
_cell.angle_gamma   90.00
#
_symmetry.space_group_name_H-M   'P 1'
#
loop_
_entity.id
_entity.type
_entity.pdbx_description
1 polymer ?
#
loop_
_entity_poly.entity_id
_entity_poly.type
_entity_poly.pdbx_seq_one_letter_code
_entity_poly.pdbx_strand_id
1 'polypeptide(L)'
;MEEKLPPEEENPIPEFVDGHTYASMKSHTLLDLTGLRNYCIRRSYKKLRRKGENKFDCLDRLSAHYGLSISTILNIVSKTRVYTHKEQRII
;
A
#
# COMPACT_ATOMS: atom_id res chain seq x y z
N MET A 1 6.35 -16.42 5.65
CA MET A 1 5.07 -16.12 4.95
C MET A 1 5.39 -15.10 3.88
N GLU A 2 5.45 -15.52 2.63
CA GLU A 2 5.69 -14.64 1.48
C GLU A 2 4.42 -13.81 1.21
N GLU A 3 4.56 -12.50 1.31
CA GLU A 3 3.50 -11.54 1.03
C GLU A 3 3.34 -11.43 -0.49
N LYS A 4 2.37 -12.15 -1.06
CA LYS A 4 2.10 -12.16 -2.51
C LYS A 4 1.53 -10.81 -2.97
N LEU A 5 2.29 -10.11 -3.80
CA LEU A 5 1.80 -9.02 -4.66
C LEU A 5 0.96 -9.61 -5.81
N PRO A 6 -0.03 -8.87 -6.34
CA PRO A 6 -0.87 -9.35 -7.44
C PRO A 6 -0.05 -9.65 -8.70
N PRO A 7 -0.51 -10.60 -9.54
CA PRO A 7 0.22 -11.05 -10.71
C PRO A 7 0.05 -10.02 -11.84
N GLU A 8 1.02 -9.13 -11.96
CA GLU A 8 1.61 -8.60 -13.20
C GLU A 8 2.57 -7.46 -12.84
N GLU A 9 3.73 -7.47 -13.49
CA GLU A 9 4.94 -6.70 -13.20
C GLU A 9 4.83 -5.19 -13.51
N GLU A 10 3.66 -4.58 -13.32
CA GLU A 10 3.52 -3.14 -13.48
C GLU A 10 3.98 -2.41 -12.22
N ASN A 11 4.88 -1.45 -12.42
CA ASN A 11 5.24 -0.46 -11.42
C ASN A 11 3.95 0.16 -10.86
N PRO A 12 3.62 -0.01 -9.56
CA PRO A 12 2.35 0.45 -8.99
C PRO A 12 2.34 1.96 -8.69
N ILE A 13 3.48 2.63 -8.91
CA ILE A 13 3.74 4.05 -8.65
C ILE A 13 4.41 4.72 -9.86
N PRO A 14 3.85 4.59 -11.09
CA PRO A 14 4.46 5.14 -12.30
C PRO A 14 4.52 6.67 -12.29
N GLU A 15 3.68 7.31 -11.46
CA GLU A 15 3.71 8.75 -11.25
C GLU A 15 4.90 9.26 -10.42
N PHE A 16 5.63 8.37 -9.73
CA PHE A 16 6.74 8.74 -8.83
C PHE A 16 8.10 8.31 -9.37
N VAL A 17 8.16 7.13 -9.99
CA VAL A 17 9.38 6.55 -10.57
C VAL A 17 8.99 5.86 -11.87
N ASP A 18 9.86 5.88 -12.86
CA ASP A 18 9.67 5.10 -14.08
C ASP A 18 9.83 3.59 -13.81
N GLY A 19 9.37 2.77 -14.75
CA GLY A 19 9.40 1.30 -14.61
C GLY A 19 10.80 0.72 -14.45
N HIS A 20 11.80 1.29 -15.14
CA HIS A 20 13.19 0.81 -15.06
C HIS A 20 13.78 1.12 -13.69
N THR A 21 13.59 2.34 -13.18
CA THR A 21 14.01 2.73 -11.83
C THR A 21 13.31 1.87 -10.77
N TYR A 22 12.00 1.63 -10.90
CA TYR A 22 11.26 0.75 -10.00
C TYR A 22 11.83 -0.68 -9.97
N ALA A 23 12.08 -1.26 -11.16
CA ALA A 23 12.65 -2.60 -11.28
C ALA A 23 14.03 -2.69 -10.61
N SER A 24 14.88 -1.69 -10.81
CA SER A 24 16.20 -1.60 -10.17
C SER A 24 16.10 -1.47 -8.65
N MET A 25 15.23 -0.59 -8.13
CA MET A 25 15.02 -0.47 -6.69
C MET A 25 14.50 -1.77 -6.07
N LYS A 26 13.62 -2.48 -6.79
CA LYS A 26 13.08 -3.78 -6.35
C LYS A 26 14.17 -4.86 -6.33
N SER A 27 15.00 -4.98 -7.38
CA SER A 27 16.09 -5.97 -7.43
C SER A 27 17.16 -5.74 -6.36
N HIS A 28 17.39 -4.49 -6.00
CA HIS A 28 18.34 -4.12 -4.94
C HIS A 28 17.71 -4.06 -3.54
N THR A 29 16.47 -4.52 -3.35
CA THR A 29 15.77 -4.52 -2.05
C THR A 29 15.66 -3.14 -1.40
N LEU A 30 15.65 -2.08 -2.20
CA LEU A 30 15.56 -0.68 -1.75
C LEU A 30 14.11 -0.21 -1.51
N LEU A 31 13.13 -1.09 -1.71
CA LEU A 31 11.70 -0.80 -1.52
C LEU A 31 11.17 -1.44 -0.25
N ASP A 32 10.56 -0.62 0.61
CA ASP A 32 9.63 -1.12 1.62
C ASP A 32 8.36 -1.61 0.94
N LEU A 33 8.35 -2.90 0.55
CA LEU A 33 7.21 -3.53 -0.13
C LEU A 33 5.92 -3.47 0.71
N THR A 34 6.04 -3.55 2.04
CA THR A 34 4.90 -3.44 2.95
C THR A 34 4.34 -2.01 2.92
N GLY A 35 5.22 -1.01 3.01
CA GLY A 35 4.88 0.40 2.88
C GLY A 35 4.21 0.71 1.54
N LEU A 36 4.77 0.19 0.46
CA LEU A 36 4.26 0.35 -0.90
C LEU A 36 2.87 -0.29 -1.06
N ARG A 37 2.67 -1.52 -0.60
CA ARG A 37 1.36 -2.18 -0.59
C ARG A 37 0.34 -1.34 0.19
N ASN A 38 0.70 -0.87 1.38
CA ASN A 38 -0.18 -0.05 2.21
C ASN A 38 -0.53 1.29 1.56
N TYR A 39 0.41 1.90 0.82
CA TYR A 39 0.13 3.07 0.00
C TYR A 39 -0.90 2.75 -1.10
N CYS A 40 -0.70 1.66 -1.84
CA CYS A 40 -1.60 1.23 -2.90
C CYS A 40 -3.02 0.95 -2.37
N ILE A 41 -3.15 0.28 -1.22
CA ILE A 41 -4.43 0.05 -0.54
C ILE A 41 -5.13 1.37 -0.23
N ARG A 42 -4.43 2.36 0.34
CA ARG A 42 -5.00 3.68 0.63
C ARG A 42 -5.43 4.42 -0.64
N ARG A 43 -4.62 4.35 -1.71
CA ARG A 43 -4.92 4.95 -3.02
C ARG A 43 -6.19 4.34 -3.61
N SER A 44 -6.29 3.01 -3.65
CA SER A 44 -7.46 2.28 -4.13
C SER A 44 -8.70 2.60 -3.29
N TYR A 45 -8.59 2.56 -1.96
CA TYR A 45 -9.71 2.92 -1.07
C TYR A 45 -10.24 4.34 -1.35
N LYS A 46 -9.35 5.33 -1.46
CA LYS A 46 -9.74 6.72 -1.82
C LYS A 46 -10.45 6.77 -3.18
N LYS A 47 -9.99 5.99 -4.17
CA LYS A 47 -10.61 5.92 -5.50
C LYS A 47 -12.02 5.34 -5.43
N LEU A 48 -12.23 4.25 -4.69
CA LEU A 48 -13.56 3.64 -4.51
C LEU A 48 -14.50 4.59 -3.78
N ARG A 49 -14.05 5.23 -2.70
CA ARG A 49 -14.85 6.21 -1.95
C ARG A 49 -15.25 7.42 -2.80
N ARG A 50 -14.37 7.89 -3.71
CA ARG A 50 -14.70 8.97 -4.67
C ARG A 50 -15.77 8.56 -5.69
N LYS A 51 -15.90 7.26 -6.00
CA LYS A 51 -16.97 6.73 -6.86
C LYS A 51 -18.30 6.58 -6.13
N GLY A 52 -18.35 6.88 -4.82
CA GLY A 52 -19.55 6.73 -4.01
C GLY A 52 -19.74 5.34 -3.40
N GLU A 53 -18.78 4.42 -3.55
CA GLU A 53 -18.86 3.10 -2.90
C GLU A 53 -18.89 3.27 -1.37
N ASN A 54 -19.75 2.50 -0.71
CA ASN A 54 -19.87 2.56 0.74
C ASN A 54 -18.61 1.98 1.42
N LYS A 55 -18.43 2.30 2.71
CA LYS A 55 -17.21 1.91 3.45
C LYS A 55 -17.02 0.39 3.48
N PHE A 56 -18.05 -0.39 3.78
CA PHE A 56 -17.95 -1.83 3.97
C PHE A 56 -17.63 -2.54 2.64
N ASP A 57 -18.32 -2.18 1.57
CA ASP A 57 -18.05 -2.71 0.22
C ASP A 57 -16.61 -2.43 -0.21
N CYS A 58 -16.10 -1.23 0.08
CA CYS A 58 -14.70 -0.90 -0.18
C CYS A 58 -13.74 -1.83 0.58
N LEU A 59 -14.01 -2.10 1.86
CA LEU A 59 -13.15 -2.95 2.69
C LEU A 59 -13.18 -4.40 2.20
N ASP A 60 -14.35 -4.93 1.87
CA ASP A 60 -14.51 -6.31 1.38
C ASP A 60 -13.79 -6.50 0.04
N ARG A 61 -13.96 -5.55 -0.88
CA ARG A 61 -13.30 -5.59 -2.19
C ARG A 61 -11.77 -5.55 -2.07
N LEU A 62 -11.25 -4.68 -1.20
CA LEU A 62 -9.81 -4.59 -0.96
C LEU A 62 -9.27 -5.81 -0.21
N SER A 63 -10.04 -6.35 0.74
CA SER A 63 -9.74 -7.59 1.46
C SER A 63 -9.57 -8.75 0.48
N ALA A 64 -10.53 -8.93 -0.43
CA ALA A 64 -10.47 -9.95 -1.47
C ALA A 64 -9.31 -9.74 -2.45
N HIS A 65 -9.09 -8.50 -2.91
CA HIS A 65 -8.05 -8.18 -3.88
C HIS A 65 -6.63 -8.38 -3.34
N TYR A 66 -6.37 -7.97 -2.10
CA TYR A 66 -5.04 -8.04 -1.49
C TYR A 66 -4.82 -9.28 -0.61
N GLY A 67 -5.84 -10.12 -0.43
CA GLY A 67 -5.76 -11.32 0.42
C GLY A 67 -5.52 -11.01 1.91
N LEU A 68 -5.99 -9.86 2.40
CA LEU A 68 -5.80 -9.41 3.77
C LEU A 68 -7.14 -9.36 4.51
N SER A 69 -7.14 -9.56 5.82
CA SER A 69 -8.37 -9.44 6.60
C SER A 69 -8.96 -8.02 6.52
N ILE A 70 -10.28 -7.91 6.60
CA ILE A 70 -11.00 -6.62 6.67
C ILE A 70 -10.44 -5.72 7.78
N SER A 71 -10.14 -6.29 8.96
CA SER A 71 -9.53 -5.57 10.08
C SER A 71 -8.16 -4.99 9.74
N THR A 72 -7.35 -5.71 8.96
CA THR A 72 -6.04 -5.25 8.48
C THR A 72 -6.20 -4.11 7.49
N ILE A 73 -7.09 -4.26 6.50
CA ILE A 73 -7.39 -3.19 5.54
C ILE A 73 -7.89 -1.95 6.27
N LEU A 74 -8.82 -2.10 7.22
CA LEU A 74 -9.35 -1.01 8.02
C LEU A 74 -8.25 -0.27 8.77
N ASN A 75 -7.33 -1.00 9.40
CA ASN A 75 -6.17 -0.41 10.07
C ASN A 75 -5.27 0.36 9.09
N ILE A 76 -5.03 -0.17 7.89
CA ILE A 76 -4.21 0.49 6.87
C ILE A 76 -4.84 1.81 6.41
N VAL A 77 -6.14 1.80 6.10
CA VAL A 77 -6.84 2.97 5.56
C VAL A 77 -7.21 4.00 6.63
N SER A 78 -7.35 3.59 7.89
CA SER A 78 -7.68 4.49 9.00
C SER A 78 -6.44 5.09 9.67
N LYS A 79 -5.29 4.43 9.63
CA LYS A 79 -4.02 4.99 10.12
C LYS A 79 -3.47 5.99 9.10
N THR A 80 -3.84 7.26 9.27
CA THR A 80 -2.98 8.37 8.83
C THR A 80 -1.73 8.28 9.69
N ARG A 81 -0.64 7.70 9.16
CA ARG A 81 0.67 7.78 9.82
C ARG A 81 1.02 9.26 9.90
N VAL A 82 0.80 9.87 11.07
CA VAL A 82 1.62 11.00 11.49
C VAL A 82 3.01 10.40 11.63
N TYR A 83 3.92 10.72 10.71
CA TYR A 83 5.33 10.40 10.88
C TYR A 83 5.82 11.22 12.08
N THR A 84 5.68 10.69 13.29
CA THR A 84 6.49 11.15 14.40
C THR A 84 7.89 10.60 14.16
N HIS A 85 8.77 11.44 13.63
CA HIS A 85 10.20 11.23 13.74
C HIS A 85 10.49 11.06 15.24
N LYS A 86 10.66 9.83 15.71
CA LYS A 86 11.33 9.61 16.98
C LYS A 86 12.79 9.95 16.70
N GLU A 87 13.18 11.17 17.04
CA GLU A 87 14.58 11.53 17.19
C GLU A 87 15.22 10.48 18.09
N GLN A 88 16.07 9.63 17.52
CA GLN A 88 16.99 8.84 18.31
C GLN A 88 18.00 9.82 18.87
N ARG A 89 17.77 10.27 20.11
CA ARG A 89 18.83 10.90 20.90
C ARG A 89 19.90 9.85 21.13
N ILE A 90 21.00 9.98 20.40
CA ILE A 90 22.26 9.34 20.76
C ILE A 90 22.70 10.01 22.07
N ILE A 91 22.75 9.24 23.14
CA ILE A 91 23.37 9.62 24.43
C ILE A 91 24.70 8.88 24.49
#